data_AF-A0A3C1S1Y1-F1
#
_entry.id   AF-A0A3C1S1Y1-F1
#
_cell.length_a   1.000
_cell.length_b   1.000
_cell.length_c   1.000
_cell.angle_alpha   90.00
_cell.angle_beta   90.00
_cell.angle_gamma   90.00
#
_symmetry.space_group_name_H-M   'P 1'
#
loop_
_entity.id
_entity.type
_entity.pdbx_description
1 polymer ?
#
loop_
_entity_poly.entity_id
_entity_poly.type
_entity_poly.pdbx_seq_one_letter_code
_entity_poly.pdbx_strand_id
1 'polypeptide(L)' 'MINYLEREDLDLKKYDDCIQQSIQFNVFGFSWYLNTICDQWGAYILNDYDAVMPVPWRKKVCVKYVYPPFSS' A
#
# COMPACT_ATOMS: atom_id res chain seq x y z
N MET A 1 -11.46 9.38 8.96
CA MET A 1 -10.35 10.26 8.57
C MET A 1 -9.37 9.46 7.75
N ILE A 2 -8.86 10.00 6.64
CA ILE A 2 -7.85 9.32 5.80
C ILE A 2 -6.49 9.86 6.17
N ASN A 3 -5.58 8.97 6.53
CA ASN A 3 -4.20 9.31 6.86
C ASN A 3 -3.24 8.59 5.92
N TYR A 4 -2.20 9.28 5.46
CA TYR A 4 -1.10 8.65 4.76
C TYR A 4 -0.05 8.22 5.78
N LEU A 5 0.34 6.94 5.76
CA LEU A 5 1.40 6.40 6.58
C LEU A 5 2.54 5.90 5.68
N GLU A 6 3.76 6.19 6.09
CA GLU A 6 4.93 5.59 5.48
C GLU A 6 5.05 4.13 5.92
N ARG A 7 5.84 3.34 5.18
CA ARG A 7 6.00 1.92 5.43
C ARG A 7 6.38 1.58 6.87
N GLU A 8 7.17 2.44 7.50
CA GLU A 8 7.70 2.27 8.85
C GLU A 8 6.63 2.46 9.94
N ASP A 9 5.59 3.26 9.65
CA ASP A 9 4.51 3.58 10.58
C ASP A 9 3.29 2.66 10.42
N LEU A 10 3.30 1.76 9.43
CA LEU A 10 2.20 0.84 9.17
C LEU A 10 2.21 -0.36 10.13
N ASP A 11 1.06 -0.63 10.73
CA ASP A 11 0.76 -1.91 11.39
C ASP A 11 0.44 -2.94 10.30
N LEU A 12 1.46 -3.70 9.91
CA LEU A 12 1.36 -4.71 8.86
C LEU A 12 0.30 -5.76 9.13
N LYS A 13 0.08 -6.10 10.41
CA LYS A 13 -0.90 -7.12 10.75
C LYS A 13 -2.30 -6.61 10.48
N LYS A 14 -2.64 -5.42 10.98
CA LYS A 14 -3.95 -4.80 10.70
C LYS A 14 -4.14 -4.52 9.21
N TYR A 15 -3.07 -4.12 8.52
CA TYR A 15 -3.07 -3.88 7.09
C TYR A 15 -3.39 -5.15 6.28
N ASP A 16 -2.65 -6.23 6.49
CA ASP A 16 -2.84 -7.49 5.77
C ASP A 16 -4.18 -8.14 6.16
N ASP A 17 -4.60 -8.03 7.43
CA ASP A 17 -5.92 -8.48 7.90
C ASP A 17 -7.05 -7.74 7.15
N CYS A 18 -6.93 -6.42 6.94
CA CYS A 18 -7.89 -5.61 6.17
C CYS A 18 -7.99 -6.08 4.71
N ILE A 19 -6.86 -6.35 4.06
CA ILE A 19 -6.83 -6.84 2.67
C ILE A 19 -7.45 -8.24 2.58
N GLN A 20 -7.14 -9.12 3.54
CA GLN A 20 -7.67 -10.47 3.58
C GLN A 20 -9.20 -10.49 3.78
N GLN A 21 -9.75 -9.54 4.53
CA GLN A 21 -11.19 -9.40 4.75
C GLN A 21 -11.92 -8.58 3.67
N SER A 22 -11.18 -7.94 2.77
CA SER A 22 -11.76 -7.12 1.71
C SER A 22 -12.48 -7.98 0.65
N ILE A 23 -13.66 -7.51 0.23
CA ILE A 23 -14.42 -8.09 -0.88
C ILE A 23 -13.63 -7.97 -2.20
N GLN A 24 -12.82 -6.92 -2.34
CA GLN A 24 -11.90 -6.69 -3.46
C GLN A 24 -10.50 -7.21 -3.11
N PHE A 25 -10.45 -8.49 -2.74
CA PHE A 25 -9.21 -9.17 -2.42
C PHE A 25 -8.21 -9.07 -3.58
N ASN A 26 -7.01 -8.55 -3.27
CA ASN A 26 -5.94 -8.40 -4.24
C ASN A 26 -4.61 -8.84 -3.62
N VAL A 27 -4.06 -9.95 -4.10
CA VAL A 27 -2.77 -10.51 -3.63
C VAL A 27 -1.64 -9.48 -3.80
N PHE A 28 -1.72 -8.61 -4.81
CA PHE A 28 -0.71 -7.59 -5.08
C PHE A 28 -0.74 -6.43 -4.09
N GLY A 29 -1.81 -6.34 -3.27
CA GLY A 29 -1.92 -5.33 -2.22
C GLY A 29 -1.21 -5.73 -0.93
N PHE A 30 -0.86 -7.00 -0.73
CA PHE A 30 -0.27 -7.44 0.53
C PHE A 30 1.10 -6.82 0.79
N SER A 31 1.39 -6.61 2.08
CA SER A 31 2.64 -6.03 2.52
C SER A 31 3.85 -6.84 2.03
N TRP A 32 3.78 -8.18 2.06
CA TRP A 32 4.87 -9.06 1.62
C TRP A 32 5.16 -8.92 0.11
N TYR A 33 4.13 -8.76 -0.70
CA TYR A 33 4.28 -8.60 -2.14
C TYR A 33 4.89 -7.24 -2.46
N LEU A 34 4.37 -6.17 -1.84
CA LEU A 34 4.87 -4.81 -2.01
C LEU A 34 6.30 -4.67 -1.50
N ASN A 35 6.66 -5.29 -0.38
CA ASN A 35 8.04 -5.31 0.13
C ASN A 35 9.01 -6.00 -0.83
N THR A 36 8.54 -6.93 -1.67
CA THR A 36 9.39 -7.66 -2.62
C THR A 36 9.56 -6.89 -3.93
N ILE A 37 8.51 -6.22 -4.40
CA ILE A 37 8.48 -5.61 -5.75
C ILE A 37 8.81 -4.11 -5.71
N CYS A 38 8.47 -3.42 -4.62
CA CYS A 38 8.57 -1.98 -4.51
C CYS A 38 9.71 -1.57 -3.57
N ASP A 39 10.62 -0.72 -4.06
CA ASP A 39 11.75 -0.23 -3.25
C ASP A 39 11.28 0.71 -2.12
N GLN A 40 10.23 1.50 -2.40
CA GLN A 40 9.57 2.35 -1.42
C GLN A 40 8.06 2.32 -1.67
N TRP A 41 7.29 2.32 -0.59
CA TRP A 41 5.85 2.43 -0.64
C TRP A 41 5.32 2.99 0.68
N GLY A 42 4.10 3.50 0.66
CA GLY A 42 3.32 3.83 1.84
C GLY A 42 1.86 3.43 1.58
N ALA A 43 0.97 3.74 2.50
CA ALA A 43 -0.45 3.46 2.29
C ALA A 43 -1.33 4.57 2.87
N TYR A 44 -2.45 4.78 2.21
CA TYR A 44 -3.56 5.52 2.81
C TYR A 44 -4.40 4.57 3.65
N ILE A 45 -4.61 4.95 4.90
CA ILE A 45 -5.43 4.22 5.86
C ILE A 45 -6.67 5.06 6.16
N LEU A 46 -7.83 4.43 6.01
CA LEU A 46 -9.12 4.99 6.42
C LEU A 46 -9.44 4.56 7.85
N ASN A 47 -9.67 5.53 8.73
CA ASN A 47 -9.99 5.31 10.15
C ASN A 47 -8.91 4.45 10.84
N ASP A 48 -9.27 3.32 11.44
CA ASP A 48 -8.34 2.34 12.03
C ASP A 48 -8.32 1.06 11.16
N TYR A 49 -7.78 1.17 9.94
CA TYR A 49 -7.68 0.07 8.96
C TYR A 49 -9.03 -0.47 8.45
N ASP A 50 -10.03 0.40 8.38
CA ASP A 50 -11.35 0.10 7.81
C ASP A 50 -11.27 -0.08 6.28
N ALA A 51 -10.37 0.67 5.65
CA ALA A 51 -9.94 0.46 4.27
C ALA A 51 -8.47 0.85 4.11
N VAL A 52 -7.78 0.18 3.20
CA VAL A 52 -6.37 0.43 2.91
C VAL A 52 -6.13 0.59 1.42
N MET A 53 -5.22 1.50 1.05
CA MET A 53 -4.79 1.69 -0.33
C MET A 53 -3.25 1.78 -0.37
N PRO A 54 -2.55 0.75 -0.87
CA PRO A 54 -1.11 0.83 -1.07
C PRO A 54 -0.75 1.82 -2.17
N VAL A 55 0.29 2.58 -1.93
CA VAL A 55 0.86 3.54 -2.86
C VAL A 55 2.34 3.24 -2.99
N PRO A 56 2.73 2.39 -3.95
CA PRO A 56 4.13 2.28 -4.31
C PRO A 56 4.58 3.58 -4.97
N TRP A 57 5.71 4.12 -4.53
CA TRP A 57 6.29 5.32 -5.11
C TRP A 57 7.80 5.13 -5.20
N ARG A 58 8.39 5.65 -6.28
CA ARG A 58 9.85 5.69 -6.42
C ARG A 58 10.27 7.15 -6.51
N LYS A 59 11.30 7.52 -5.74
CA LYS A 59 11.96 8.82 -5.89
C LYS A 59 13.18 8.66 -6.78
N LYS A 60 13.01 8.83 -8.09
CA LYS A 60 14.16 9.15 -8.96
C LYS A 60 14.41 10.64 -8.84
N VAL A 61 15.64 11.00 -8.47
CA VAL A 61 16.23 12.36 -8.40
C VAL A 61 15.23 13.48 -8.76
N CYS A 62 14.62 14.07 -7.73
CA CYS A 62 13.68 15.20 -7.74
C CYS A 62 12.22 15.04 -8.23
N VAL A 63 11.74 13.88 -8.70
CA VAL A 63 10.31 13.74 -9.06
C VAL A 63 9.69 12.43 -8.57
N LYS A 64 8.59 12.52 -7.81
CA LYS A 64 7.76 11.37 -7.39
C LYS A 64 6.78 11.03 -8.53
N TYR A 65 6.77 9.78 -8.99
CA TYR A 65 5.81 9.28 -9.99
C TYR A 65 5.04 8.07 -9.44
N VAL A 66 3.73 8.03 -9.71
CA VAL A 66 2.81 6.92 -9.39
C VAL A 66 2.34 6.31 -10.71
N TYR A 67 2.45 4.99 -10.87
CA TYR A 67 1.93 4.27 -12.04
C TYR A 67 1.10 3.06 -11.59
N PRO A 68 -0.09 2.80 -12.17
CA PRO A 68 -0.82 1.57 -11.94
C PRO A 68 -0.13 0.39 -12.65
N PRO A 69 -0.23 -0.85 -12.12
CA PRO A 69 0.32 -2.03 -12.79
C PRO A 69 -0.40 -2.24 -14.13
N PHE A 70 0.39 -2.28 -15.20
CA PHE A 70 -0.05 -2.50 -16.58
C PHE A 70 -0.93 -3.76 -16.70
N SER A 71 -2.16 -3.59 -17.19
CA SER A 71 -2.95 -4.66 -17.82
C SER A 71 -2.62 -4.68 -19.31
N SER A 72 -1.96 -5.75 -19.77
CA SER A 72 -1.97 -6.14 -21.19
C SER A 72 -3.21 -6.96 -21.48
#